data_AF-A0A1G6ZD71-F1
#
_entry.id   AF-A0A1G6ZD71-F1
#
_cell.length_a   1.000
_cell.length_b   1.000
_cell.length_c   1.000
_cell.angle_alpha   90.00
_cell.angle_beta   90.00
_cell.angle_gamma   90.00
#
_symmetry.space_group_name_H-M   'P 1'
#
loop_
_entity.id
_entity.type
_entity.pdbx_description
1 polymer ?
#
loop_
_entity_poly.entity_id
_entity_poly.type
_entity_poly.pdbx_seq_one_letter_code
_entity_poly.pdbx_strand_id
1 'polypeptide(L)' 'MIRPLIFVKEADIRRAVKKLDLPVMHNACPADGFTQRSKEKELISSLSKENPGLRDRMMHAVTAGLWTDHLTMP' A
#
# COMPACT_ATOMS: atom_id res chain seq x y z
N MET A 1 -11.30 -9.56 -9.83
CA MET A 1 -10.71 -9.74 -8.48
C MET A 1 -10.98 -8.47 -7.67
N ILE A 2 -11.52 -8.59 -6.45
CA ILE A 2 -11.83 -7.43 -5.57
C ILE A 2 -10.67 -7.24 -4.57
N ARG A 3 -10.28 -5.99 -4.27
CA ARG A 3 -9.23 -5.63 -3.28
C ARG A 3 -9.84 -4.80 -2.13
N PRO A 4 -10.44 -5.43 -1.11
CA PRO A 4 -11.19 -4.72 -0.07
C PRO A 4 -10.36 -3.71 0.75
N LEU A 5 -9.06 -3.95 0.87
CA LEU A 5 -8.15 -3.14 1.70
C LEU A 5 -7.31 -2.13 0.91
N ILE A 6 -7.64 -1.88 -0.36
CA ILE A 6 -6.80 -1.07 -1.25
C ILE A 6 -6.59 0.37 -0.77
N PHE A 7 -7.56 0.94 -0.04
CA PHE A 7 -7.50 2.30 0.51
C PHE A 7 -7.03 2.35 1.96
N VAL A 8 -6.70 1.21 2.57
CA VAL A 8 -6.31 1.13 3.99
C VAL A 8 -4.79 1.22 4.11
N LYS A 9 -4.29 2.08 5.02
CA LYS A 9 -2.85 2.21 5.27
C LYS A 9 -2.33 0.97 6.03
N GLU A 10 -1.13 0.52 5.69
CA GLU A 10 -0.47 -0.62 6.36
C GLU A 10 -0.37 -0.45 7.89
N ALA A 11 -0.18 0.79 8.35
CA ALA A 11 -0.13 1.11 9.77
C ALA A 11 -1.47 0.85 10.49
N ASP A 12 -2.60 1.10 9.83
CA ASP A 12 -3.93 0.85 10.38
C ASP A 12 -4.22 -0.65 10.47
N ILE A 13 -3.78 -1.42 9.46
CA ILE A 13 -3.86 -2.88 9.49
C ILE A 13 -3.07 -3.44 10.68
N ARG A 14 -1.83 -2.99 10.88
CA ARG A 14 -1.01 -3.40 12.04
C ARG A 14 -1.65 -3.06 13.37
N ARG A 15 -2.23 -1.86 13.49
CA ARG A 15 -2.95 -1.43 14.70
C ARG A 15 -4.19 -2.30 14.95
N ALA A 16 -4.97 -2.58 13.91
CA ALA A 16 -6.16 -3.41 14.01
C ALA A 16 -5.82 -4.85 14.44
N VAL A 17 -4.80 -5.44 13.82
CA VAL A 17 -4.27 -6.77 14.18
C VAL A 17 -3.86 -6.82 15.65
N LYS A 18 -3.11 -5.83 16.14
CA LYS A 18 -2.70 -5.76 17.55
C LYS A 18 -3.89 -5.57 18.50
N LYS A 19 -4.88 -4.76 18.11
CA LYS A 19 -6.08 -4.49 18.92
C LYS A 19 -7.00 -5.71 19.02
N LEU A 20 -7.06 -6.52 17.97
CA LEU A 20 -7.91 -7.70 17.85
C LEU A 20 -7.17 -9.00 18.21
N ASP A 21 -5.91 -8.90 18.61
CA ASP A 21 -5.02 -10.03 18.94
C ASP A 21 -5.02 -11.14 17.87
N LEU A 22 -4.94 -10.73 16.60
CA LEU A 22 -4.99 -11.67 15.48
C LEU A 22 -3.64 -12.36 15.28
N PRO A 23 -3.59 -13.69 15.04
CA PRO A 23 -2.35 -14.39 14.76
C PRO A 23 -1.77 -13.97 13.41
N VAL A 24 -0.54 -13.44 13.41
CA VAL A 24 0.18 -13.05 12.19
C VAL A 24 1.18 -14.14 11.83
N MET A 25 0.98 -14.78 10.67
CA MET A 25 1.97 -15.68 10.09
C MET A 25 2.95 -14.86 9.24
N HIS A 26 4.24 -14.92 9.58
CA HIS A 26 5.28 -14.39 8.73
C HIS A 26 5.61 -15.38 7.62
N ASN A 27 5.79 -14.89 6.40
CA ASN A 27 6.23 -15.73 5.28
C ASN A 27 7.64 -16.26 5.56
N ALA A 28 7.85 -17.56 5.35
CA ALA A 28 9.14 -18.22 5.52
C ALA A 28 10.02 -18.18 4.24
N CYS A 29 9.60 -17.46 3.20
CA CYS A 29 10.31 -17.47 1.92
C CYS A 29 11.65 -16.73 2.05
N PRO A 30 12.79 -17.36 1.71
CA PRO A 30 14.11 -16.73 1.85
C PRO A 30 14.34 -15.57 0.88
N ALA A 31 13.53 -15.45 -0.18
CA ALA A 31 13.55 -14.30 -1.08
C ALA A 31 12.77 -13.10 -0.53
N ASP A 32 11.97 -13.28 0.53
CA ASP A 32 11.13 -12.25 1.14
C ASP A 32 12.01 -11.25 1.93
N GLY A 33 12.47 -10.23 1.23
CA GLY A 33 13.41 -9.23 1.76
C GLY A 33 14.30 -8.61 0.68
N PHE A 34 14.67 -9.39 -0.34
CA PHE A 34 15.56 -8.95 -1.43
C PHE A 34 14.84 -8.76 -2.78
N THR A 35 13.51 -8.81 -2.78
CA THR A 35 12.73 -8.60 -4.00
C THR A 35 12.74 -7.13 -4.43
N GLN A 36 12.51 -6.89 -5.72
CA GLN A 36 12.32 -5.53 -6.27
C GLN A 36 11.21 -4.77 -5.52
N ARG A 37 10.15 -5.48 -5.11
CA ARG A 37 9.04 -4.91 -4.33
C ARG A 37 9.49 -4.40 -2.97
N SER A 38 10.41 -5.09 -2.29
CA SER A 38 10.96 -4.64 -1.01
C SER A 38 11.79 -3.37 -1.18
N LYS A 39 12.62 -3.30 -2.23
CA LYS A 39 13.40 -2.09 -2.57
C LYS A 39 12.51 -0.89 -2.85
N GLU A 40 11.47 -1.07 -3.66
CA GLU A 40 10.50 0.00 -3.95
C GLU A 40 9.76 0.46 -2.68
N LYS A 41 9.41 -0.47 -1.79
CA LYS A 41 8.78 -0.14 -0.50
C LYS A 41 9.68 0.74 0.36
N GLU A 42 10.97 0.44 0.43
CA GLU A 42 11.97 1.24 1.14
C GLU A 42 12.14 2.62 0.52
N LEU A 43 12.23 2.70 -0.81
CA LEU A 43 12.32 3.96 -1.55
C LEU A 43 11.12 4.87 -1.30
N ILE A 44 9.89 4.33 -1.40
CA ILE A 44 8.68 5.10 -1.09
C ILE A 44 8.68 5.54 0.38
N SER A 45 9.23 4.71 1.28
CA SER A 45 9.32 5.05 2.69
C SER A 45 10.34 6.16 2.97
N SER A 46 11.47 6.23 2.27
CA SER A 46 12.43 7.33 2.42
C SER A 46 11.83 8.62 1.88
N LEU A 47 11.25 8.58 0.66
CA LEU A 47 10.67 9.76 0.03
C LEU A 47 9.47 10.32 0.81
N SER A 48 8.71 9.45 1.48
CA SER A 48 7.60 9.86 2.35
C SER A 48 8.05 10.54 3.64
N LYS A 49 9.29 10.35 4.09
CA LYS A 49 9.85 11.11 5.24
C LYS A 49 10.19 12.54 4.82
N GLU A 50 10.70 12.72 3.60
CA GLU A 50 11.04 14.02 3.04
C GLU A 50 9.79 14.81 2.63
N ASN A 51 8.75 14.12 2.13
CA ASN A 51 7.53 14.73 1.64
C ASN A 51 6.29 14.21 2.42
N PRO A 52 5.85 14.92 3.48
CA PRO A 52 4.63 14.56 4.19
C PRO A 52 3.42 14.63 3.23
N GLY A 53 2.73 13.51 3.06
CA GLY A 53 1.56 13.38 2.17
C GLY A 53 1.84 12.79 0.79
N LEU A 54 3.08 12.40 0.48
CA LEU A 54 3.44 11.74 -0.78
C LEU A 54 2.55 10.53 -1.09
N ARG A 55 2.35 9.64 -0.11
CA ARG A 55 1.53 8.43 -0.28
C ARG A 55 0.08 8.75 -0.61
N ASP A 56 -0.49 9.76 0.04
CA ASP A 56 -1.89 10.15 -0.18
C ASP A 56 -2.05 10.77 -1.58
N ARG A 57 -1.07 11.58 -2.03
CA ARG A 57 -1.06 12.16 -3.39
C ARG A 57 -0.86 11.10 -4.47
N MET A 58 0.04 10.13 -4.27
CA MET A 58 0.21 9.00 -5.18
C MET A 58 -1.07 8.18 -5.29
N MET A 59 -1.69 7.86 -4.14
CA MET A 59 -2.95 7.12 -4.12
C MET A 59 -4.08 7.89 -4.80
N HIS A 60 -4.13 9.21 -4.60
CA HIS A 60 -5.08 10.08 -5.29
C HIS A 60 -4.88 10.07 -6.81
N ALA A 61 -3.64 10.16 -7.29
CA ALA A 61 -3.33 10.12 -8.73
C ALA A 61 -3.74 8.78 -9.37
N VAL A 62 -3.45 7.66 -8.69
CA VAL A 62 -3.87 6.33 -9.14
C VAL A 62 -5.40 6.22 -9.15
N THR A 63 -6.05 6.69 -8.10
CA THR A 63 -7.51 6.68 -8.00
C THR A 63 -8.12 7.51 -9.13
N ALA A 64 -7.72 8.78 -9.27
CA ALA A 64 -8.18 9.66 -10.34
C ALA A 64 -8.00 9.02 -11.73
N GLY A 65 -6.81 8.50 -12.05
CA GLY A 65 -6.54 7.85 -13.33
C GLY A 65 -7.42 6.62 -13.59
N LEU A 66 -7.70 5.81 -12.58
CA LEU A 66 -8.56 4.61 -12.69
C LEU A 66 -10.03 4.96 -12.99
N TRP A 67 -10.55 6.09 -12.51
CA TRP A 67 -11.92 6.51 -12.81
C TRP A 67 -12.06 7.23 -14.15
N THR A 68 -10.99 7.86 -14.64
CA THR A 68 -11.00 8.59 -15.93
C THR A 68 -11.25 7.66 -17.12
N ASP A 69 -10.74 6.42 -17.08
CA ASP A 69 -10.94 5.43 -18.15
C ASP A 69 -12.38 4.90 -18.23
N HIS A 70 -13.18 5.00 -17.16
CA HIS A 70 -14.57 4.55 -17.14
C HIS A 70 -15.59 5.64 -17.47
N LEU A 71 -15.17 6.91 -17.59
CA LEU A 71 -16.05 8.07 -17.84
C LEU A 71 -15.90 8.66 -19.26
N THR A 72 -15.06 8.07 -20.10
CA THR A 72 -14.78 8.55 -21.48
C THR A 72 -15.27 7.62 -22.59
N MET A 73 -15.97 6.52 -22.28
CA MET A 73 -16.70 5.77 -23.30
C MET A 73 -18.16 6.26 -23.37
N PRO A 74 -18.65 6.74 -24.54
CA PRO A 74 -20.05 7.10 -24.75
C PRO A 74 -20.98 5.89 -24.67
#